data_AF-B8KTC2-F1
#
_entry.id   AF-B8KTC2-F1
#
_cell.length_a   1.000
_cell.length_b   1.000
_cell.length_c   1.000
_cell.angle_alpha   90.00
_cell.angle_beta   90.00
_cell.angle_gamma   90.00
#
_symmetry.space_group_name_H-M   'P 1'
#
loop_
_entity.id
_entity.type
_entity.pdbx_description
1 polymer ?
#
loop_
_entity_poly.entity_id
_entity_poly.type
_entity_poly.pdbx_seq_one_letter_code
_entity_poly.pdbx_strand_id
1 'polypeptide(L)'
;MAYDTKNTLTRLIPLYRWHEMHVASGAAIFLTFASLQWFIRQNKEALVREEVMIPGRGGRVTLVTPLFGDACYRILMKKANQPEENCRDK
;
A
#
# COMPACT_ATOMS: atom_id res chain seq x y z
N MET A 1 -14.73 -4.33 -15.93
CA MET A 1 -15.56 -4.29 -14.71
C MET A 1 -15.63 -2.84 -14.24
N ALA A 2 -16.79 -2.20 -14.37
CA ALA A 2 -16.99 -0.84 -13.87
C ALA A 2 -17.15 -0.89 -12.35
N TYR A 3 -16.29 -0.20 -11.62
CA TYR A 3 -16.39 -0.05 -10.17
C TYR A 3 -17.40 1.07 -9.87
N ASP A 4 -18.45 0.73 -9.12
CA ASP A 4 -19.40 1.69 -8.55
C ASP A 4 -18.65 2.60 -7.57
N THR A 5 -18.57 3.88 -7.92
CA THR A 5 -17.81 4.95 -7.25
C THR A 5 -18.51 5.53 -6.03
N LYS A 6 -19.76 5.15 -5.73
CA LYS A 6 -20.56 5.82 -4.69
C LYS A 6 -20.51 5.17 -3.31
N ASN A 7 -19.95 3.97 -3.18
CA ASN A 7 -19.95 3.20 -1.91
C ASN A 7 -18.57 2.64 -1.51
N THR A 8 -17.50 3.19 -2.09
CA THR A 8 -16.15 2.63 -2.06
C THR A 8 -15.34 3.06 -0.83
N LEU A 9 -15.71 4.18 -0.18
CA LEU A 9 -15.02 4.71 1.01
C LEU A 9 -15.18 3.82 2.25
N THR A 10 -16.22 2.98 2.33
CA THR A 10 -16.54 2.16 3.52
C THR A 10 -16.05 0.71 3.44
N ARG A 11 -15.42 0.29 2.33
CA ARG A 11 -14.99 -1.10 2.14
C ARG A 11 -13.55 -1.32 2.60
N LEU A 12 -13.39 -1.53 3.89
CA LEU A 12 -12.15 -2.06 4.45
C LEU A 12 -12.01 -3.55 4.11
N ILE A 13 -10.88 -3.94 3.53
CA ILE A 13 -10.55 -5.34 3.30
C ILE A 13 -9.24 -5.72 4.01
N PRO A 14 -9.07 -6.99 4.41
CA PRO A 14 -7.79 -7.45 4.92
C PRO A 14 -6.67 -7.28 3.88
N LEU A 15 -5.48 -6.90 4.35
CA LEU A 15 -4.33 -6.67 3.49
C LEU A 15 -3.98 -7.87 2.60
N TYR A 16 -4.10 -9.10 3.12
CA TYR A 16 -3.83 -10.31 2.34
C TYR A 16 -4.84 -10.48 1.18
N ARG A 17 -6.11 -10.12 1.39
CA ARG A 17 -7.14 -10.14 0.33
C ARG A 17 -6.84 -9.11 -0.74
N TRP A 18 -6.44 -7.90 -0.34
CA TRP A 18 -6.00 -6.89 -1.29
C TRP A 18 -4.83 -7.41 -2.16
N HIS A 19 -3.85 -8.07 -1.56
CA HIS A 19 -2.72 -8.64 -2.29
C HIS A 19 -3.14 -9.75 -3.25
N GLU A 20 -4.04 -10.65 -2.87
CA GLU A 20 -4.60 -11.68 -3.76
C GLU A 20 -5.25 -11.04 -5.00
N MET A 21 -6.04 -9.99 -4.80
CA MET A 21 -6.67 -9.24 -5.90
C MET A 21 -5.64 -8.53 -6.78
N HIS A 22 -4.60 -7.95 -6.18
CA HIS A 22 -3.50 -7.29 -6.89
C HIS A 22 -2.68 -8.27 -7.74
N VAL A 23 -2.45 -9.49 -7.23
CA VAL A 23 -1.78 -10.54 -8.01
C VAL A 23 -2.66 -10.99 -9.17
N ALA A 24 -3.96 -11.19 -8.93
CA ALA A 24 -4.91 -11.56 -9.97
C ALA A 24 -5.04 -10.50 -11.08
N SER A 25 -4.75 -9.23 -10.80
CA SER A 25 -4.75 -8.15 -11.79
C SER A 25 -3.40 -7.94 -12.51
N GLY A 26 -2.41 -8.79 -12.27
CA GLY A 26 -1.11 -8.76 -12.96
C GLY A 26 0.06 -8.27 -12.10
N ALA A 27 -0.14 -8.07 -10.80
CA ALA A 27 0.93 -7.87 -9.82
C ALA A 27 1.88 -6.69 -10.06
N ALA A 28 1.39 -5.59 -10.65
CA ALA A 28 2.20 -4.50 -11.19
C ALA A 28 3.27 -3.87 -10.26
N ILE A 29 3.02 -3.77 -8.95
CA ILE A 29 3.94 -3.12 -7.99
C ILE A 29 4.43 -4.02 -6.84
N PHE A 30 3.80 -5.17 -6.63
CA PHE A 30 4.14 -6.13 -5.58
C PHE A 30 3.86 -7.54 -6.10
N LEU A 31 4.93 -8.31 -6.34
CA LEU A 31 4.83 -9.69 -6.83
C LEU A 31 4.57 -10.69 -5.70
N THR A 32 5.02 -10.38 -4.48
CA THR A 32 4.91 -11.26 -3.32
C THR A 32 4.37 -10.52 -2.11
N PHE A 33 3.68 -11.26 -1.24
CA PHE A 33 3.15 -10.67 -0.01
C PHE A 33 4.27 -10.14 0.89
N ALA A 34 5.45 -10.77 0.87
CA ALA A 34 6.63 -10.30 1.56
C ALA A 34 7.10 -8.92 1.07
N SER A 35 7.09 -8.67 -0.25
CA SER A 35 7.45 -7.35 -0.81
C SER A 35 6.48 -6.26 -0.36
N LEU A 36 5.18 -6.57 -0.32
CA LEU A 36 4.15 -5.68 0.21
C LEU A 36 4.35 -5.41 1.72
N GLN A 37 4.62 -6.45 2.51
CA GLN A 37 4.88 -6.30 3.94
C GLN A 37 6.11 -5.45 4.22
N TRP A 38 7.19 -5.66 3.45
CA TRP A 38 8.39 -4.82 3.56
C TRP A 38 8.07 -3.36 3.23
N PHE A 39 7.33 -3.11 2.13
CA PHE A 39 6.92 -1.77 1.75
C PHE A 39 6.09 -1.09 2.84
N ILE A 40 5.13 -1.79 3.43
CA ILE A 40 4.31 -1.25 4.52
C ILE A 40 5.16 -0.92 5.74
N ARG A 41 6.13 -1.76 6.09
CA ARG A 41 7.05 -1.46 7.21
C ARG A 41 7.82 -0.15 6.98
N GLN A 42 8.27 0.10 5.75
CA GLN A 42 9.03 1.30 5.39
C GLN A 42 8.17 2.57 5.29
N ASN A 43 6.86 2.43 5.02
CA ASN A 43 5.98 3.57 4.70
C ASN A 43 4.74 3.63 5.60
N LYS A 44 4.77 2.94 6.75
CA LYS A 44 3.62 2.75 7.64
C LYS A 44 2.97 4.08 8.01
N GLU A 45 3.77 5.04 8.44
CA GLU A 45 3.26 6.34 8.90
C GLU A 45 2.57 7.13 7.79
N ALA A 46 3.11 7.09 6.56
CA ALA A 46 2.50 7.73 5.40
C ALA A 46 1.15 7.09 5.07
N LEU A 47 1.09 5.75 5.05
CA LEU A 47 -0.13 5.00 4.74
C LEU A 47 -1.23 5.19 5.80
N VAL A 48 -0.86 5.35 7.07
CA VAL A 48 -1.82 5.66 8.15
C VAL A 48 -2.28 7.11 8.06
N ARG A 49 -1.36 8.05 7.79
CA ARG A 49 -1.66 9.48 7.66
C ARG A 49 -2.60 9.78 6.48
N GLU A 50 -2.47 9.02 5.40
CA GLU A 50 -3.36 9.10 4.23
C GLU A 50 -4.69 8.34 4.43
N GLU A 51 -4.94 7.78 5.62
CA GLU A 51 -6.16 7.04 5.98
C GLU A 51 -6.47 5.84 5.06
N VAL A 52 -5.47 5.33 4.34
CA VAL A 52 -5.62 4.17 3.44
C VAL A 52 -5.35 2.84 4.13
N MET A 53 -4.79 2.85 5.34
CA MET A 53 -4.41 1.66 6.08
C MET A 53 -4.69 1.81 7.57
N ILE A 54 -5.38 0.82 8.14
CA ILE A 54 -5.57 0.65 9.58
C ILE A 54 -4.65 -0.49 10.05
N PRO A 55 -3.59 -0.19 10.81
CA PRO A 55 -2.61 -1.19 11.20
C PRO A 55 -3.21 -2.15 12.24
N GLY A 56 -2.99 -3.44 12.02
CA GLY A 56 -3.29 -4.46 13.01
C GLY A 56 -2.40 -4.32 14.25
N ARG A 57 -2.94 -4.62 15.44
CA ARG A 57 -2.19 -4.74 16.72
C ARG A 57 -2.62 -6.02 17.44
N GLY A 58 -1.68 -6.70 18.10
CA GLY A 58 -1.98 -7.83 18.99
C GLY A 58 -2.83 -8.93 18.34
N GLY A 59 -2.39 -9.46 17.20
CA GLY A 59 -3.10 -10.53 16.47
C GLY A 59 -4.21 -10.05 15.53
N ARG A 60 -4.60 -8.77 15.57
CA ARG A 60 -5.57 -8.20 14.62
C ARG A 60 -4.95 -8.06 13.24
N VAL A 61 -5.74 -8.30 12.20
CA VAL A 61 -5.34 -8.13 10.80
C VAL A 61 -5.19 -6.64 10.44
N THR A 62 -4.30 -6.35 9.50
CA THR A 62 -4.22 -5.01 8.89
C THR A 62 -5.33 -4.88 7.85
N LEU A 63 -6.04 -3.76 7.90
CA LEU A 63 -7.12 -3.44 6.97
C LEU A 63 -6.69 -2.30 6.06
N VAL A 64 -7.16 -2.33 4.82
CA VAL A 64 -6.85 -1.32 3.80
C VAL A 64 -8.11 -0.87 3.08
N THR A 65 -8.12 0.38 2.64
CA THR A 65 -9.19 0.94 1.80
C THR A 65 -8.95 0.60 0.32
N PRO A 66 -9.94 0.81 -0.56
CA PRO A 66 -9.75 0.61 -2.00
C PRO A 66 -8.70 1.55 -2.61
N LEU A 67 -8.43 2.70 -1.98
CA LEU A 67 -7.42 3.67 -2.42
C LEU A 67 -5.99 3.28 -2.05
N PHE A 68 -5.80 2.17 -1.35
CA PHE A 68 -4.49 1.71 -0.89
C PHE A 68 -3.51 1.47 -2.04
N GLY A 69 -3.97 0.93 -3.18
CA GLY A 69 -3.12 0.73 -4.35
C GLY A 69 -2.56 2.02 -4.92
N ASP A 70 -3.42 3.04 -5.07
CA ASP A 70 -3.04 4.36 -5.58
C ASP A 70 -2.02 5.04 -4.65
N ALA A 71 -2.23 4.94 -3.34
CA ALA A 71 -1.28 5.44 -2.35
C ALA A 71 0.09 4.75 -2.45
N CYS A 72 0.10 3.42 -2.61
CA CYS A 72 1.35 2.68 -2.83
C CYS A 72 2.08 3.18 -4.08
N TYR A 73 1.36 3.34 -5.19
CA TYR A 73 1.93 3.84 -6.44
C TYR A 73 2.53 5.23 -6.29
N ARG A 74 1.80 6.17 -5.67
CA ARG A 74 2.28 7.54 -5.41
C ARG A 74 3.57 7.55 -4.59
N ILE A 75 3.64 6.75 -3.52
CA ILE A 75 4.82 6.68 -2.66
C ILE A 75 6.02 6.12 -3.44
N LEU A 76 5.82 5.07 -4.24
CA LEU A 76 6.88 4.47 -5.08
C LEU A 76 7.39 5.47 -6.11
N MET A 77 6.49 6.15 -6.83
CA MET A 77 6.87 7.16 -7.83
C MET A 77 7.58 8.36 -7.20
N LYS A 78 7.13 8.82 -6.02
CA LYS A 78 7.80 9.89 -5.28
C LYS A 78 9.24 9.49 -4.92
N LYS A 79 9.46 8.25 -4.48
CA LYS A 79 10.80 7.75 -4.15
C LYS A 79 11.69 7.59 -5.39
N ALA A 80 11.12 7.16 -6.51
CA ALA A 80 11.86 7.06 -7.78
C ALA A 80 12.28 8.44 -8.33
N ASN A 81 11.49 9.48 -8.06
CA ASN A 81 11.73 10.84 -8.54
C ASN A 81 12.53 11.72 -7.56
N GLN A 82 12.94 11.19 -6.41
CA GLN A 82 13.85 11.88 -5.50
C GLN A 82 15.29 11.47 -5.84
N PRO A 83 16.11 12.36 -6.44
CA PRO A 83 17.52 12.06 -6.65
C PRO A 83 18.18 11.85 -5.29
N GLU A 84 19.06 10.86 -5.23
CA GLU A 84 19.72 10.41 -4.01
C GLU A 84 20.63 11.53 -3.45
N GLU A 85 20.12 12.37 -2.55
CA GLU A 85 20.97 13.20 -1.69
C GLU A 85 21.62 12.31 -0.64
N ASN A 86 22.66 11.55 -1.04
CA ASN A 86 23.69 11.11 -0.11
C ASN A 86 24.99 10.72 -0.84
N CYS A 87 25.72 11.72 -1.35
CA CYS A 87 27.17 11.58 -1.42
C CYS A 87 27.68 11.52 0.02
N ARG A 88 28.12 10.33 0.43
CA ARG A 88 28.78 10.07 1.70
C ARG A 88 30.07 10.90 1.77
N ASP A 89 30.13 11.86 2.68
CA ASP A 89 31.39 12.32 3.25
C ASP A 89 31.44 11.82 4.71
N LYS A 90 32.24 10.77 4.93
CA LYS A 90 32.81 10.40 6.22
C LYS A 90 34.31 10.28 6.05
#